data_AF-A0A399E426-F1
#
_entry.id   AF-A0A399E426-F1
#
_cell.length_a   1.000
_cell.length_b   1.000
_cell.length_c   1.000
_cell.angle_alpha   90.00
_cell.angle_beta   90.00
_cell.angle_gamma   90.00
#
_symmetry.space_group_name_H-M   'P 1'
#
loop_
_entity.id
_entity.type
_entity.pdbx_description
1 polymer ?
#
loop_
_entity_poly.entity_id
_entity_poly.type
_entity_poly.pdbx_seq_one_letter_code
_entity_poly.pdbx_strand_id
1 'polypeptide(L)'
;MKPPEGFWAHLEDDNNYDNLKLVLSDGVGEEVLWLSALELAEGLAHLEEGELLDPNEPAWSHEALEVAEAPAAPFEPAQHRPHLEGAYCAAQVELYSPPGLLLLRRVVEEGGDLLEITTPNGSVYTFEYDRVRAYLRPLLPH
;
A
#
# COMPACT_ATOMS: atom_id res chain seq x y z
N MET A 1 -13.48 16.72 -0.06
CA MET A 1 -13.48 16.00 -1.36
C MET A 1 -14.51 14.88 -1.29
N LYS A 2 -15.11 14.43 -2.40
CA LYS A 2 -16.01 13.26 -2.35
C LYS A 2 -15.19 11.97 -2.23
N PRO A 3 -15.64 10.96 -1.47
CA PRO A 3 -14.99 9.66 -1.43
C PRO A 3 -14.92 9.02 -2.83
N PRO A 4 -13.87 8.23 -3.14
CA PRO A 4 -13.90 7.28 -4.24
C PRO A 4 -15.06 6.30 -4.10
N GLU A 5 -15.54 5.74 -5.21
CA GLU A 5 -16.57 4.70 -5.16
C GLU A 5 -16.01 3.48 -4.43
N GLY A 6 -16.79 2.93 -3.49
CA GLY A 6 -16.34 1.78 -2.68
C GLY A 6 -15.30 2.09 -1.61
N PHE A 7 -14.91 3.36 -1.40
CA PHE A 7 -13.94 3.75 -0.38
C PHE A 7 -14.49 4.88 0.50
N TRP A 8 -14.71 4.61 1.79
CA TRP A 8 -15.19 5.63 2.71
C TRP A 8 -14.42 5.59 4.03
N ALA A 9 -14.03 6.75 4.54
CA ALA A 9 -13.30 6.89 5.79
C ALA A 9 -13.93 7.95 6.69
N HIS A 10 -13.89 7.71 8.01
CA HIS A 10 -14.43 8.62 9.01
C HIS A 10 -13.65 8.50 10.32
N LEU A 11 -13.25 9.64 10.87
CA LEU A 11 -12.71 9.72 12.23
C LEU A 11 -13.84 9.70 13.24
N GLU A 12 -13.74 8.88 14.27
CA GLU A 12 -14.69 8.96 15.38
C GLU A 12 -14.33 10.05 16.39
N ASP A 13 -15.37 10.76 16.84
CA ASP A 13 -15.31 11.90 17.76
C ASP A 13 -15.10 11.50 19.24
N ASP A 14 -14.93 10.21 19.56
CA ASP A 14 -14.79 9.75 20.94
C ASP A 14 -13.36 10.00 21.46
N ASN A 15 -13.07 11.26 21.76
CA ASN A 15 -11.98 11.82 22.58
C ASN A 15 -10.52 11.43 22.29
N ASN A 16 -10.24 10.55 21.34
CA ASN A 16 -8.86 10.16 20.99
C ASN A 16 -8.42 10.60 19.60
N TYR A 17 -9.31 11.09 18.72
CA TYR A 17 -9.05 11.55 17.33
C TYR A 17 -8.22 10.62 16.43
N ASP A 18 -7.79 9.46 16.92
CA ASP A 18 -6.96 8.48 16.24
C ASP A 18 -7.78 7.32 15.69
N ASN A 19 -9.02 7.11 16.13
CA ASN A 19 -9.82 5.99 15.65
C ASN A 19 -10.47 6.31 14.31
N LEU A 20 -9.99 5.66 13.26
CA LEU A 20 -10.53 5.77 11.91
C LEU A 20 -11.35 4.53 11.57
N LYS A 21 -12.59 4.77 11.14
CA LYS A 21 -13.44 3.78 10.48
C LYS A 21 -13.19 3.84 8.98
N LEU A 22 -12.77 2.72 8.40
CA LEU A 22 -12.60 2.53 6.96
C LEU A 22 -13.64 1.54 6.45
N VAL A 23 -14.31 1.86 5.36
CA VAL A 23 -15.29 0.99 4.71
C VAL A 23 -14.87 0.79 3.26
N LEU A 24 -14.71 -0.48 2.89
CA LEU A 24 -14.29 -0.93 1.56
C LEU A 24 -15.41 -1.73 0.91
N SER A 25 -15.71 -1.46 -0.35
CA SER A 25 -16.73 -2.19 -1.12
C SER A 25 -16.34 -2.33 -2.58
N ASP A 26 -16.68 -3.47 -3.17
CA ASP A 26 -16.53 -3.80 -4.59
C ASP A 26 -17.89 -3.84 -5.32
N GLY A 27 -18.96 -3.39 -4.66
CA GLY A 27 -20.34 -3.44 -5.17
C GLY A 27 -21.06 -4.78 -4.95
N VAL A 28 -20.36 -5.82 -4.47
CA VAL A 28 -20.95 -7.12 -4.11
C VAL A 28 -20.92 -7.32 -2.59
N GLY A 29 -19.79 -7.00 -1.97
CA GLY A 29 -19.56 -7.05 -0.53
C GLY A 29 -19.11 -5.72 0.04
N GLU A 30 -19.21 -5.60 1.36
CA GLU A 30 -18.69 -4.48 2.12
C GLU A 30 -17.91 -5.02 3.32
N GLU A 31 -16.72 -4.45 3.57
CA GLU A 31 -15.92 -4.70 4.76
C GLU A 31 -15.73 -3.41 5.55
N VAL A 32 -15.94 -3.51 6.86
CA VAL A 32 -15.78 -2.40 7.81
C VAL A 32 -14.56 -2.70 8.67
N LEU A 33 -13.60 -1.79 8.65
CA LEU A 33 -12.30 -1.90 9.31
C LEU A 33 -12.12 -0.72 10.27
N TRP A 34 -11.45 -0.98 11.38
CA TRP A 34 -11.11 0.00 12.41
C TRP A 34 -9.61 0.00 12.63
N LEU A 35 -8.99 1.18 12.59
CA LEU A 35 -7.55 1.36 12.66
C LEU A 35 -7.16 2.76 13.16
N SER A 36 -5.87 2.94 13.44
CA SER A 36 -5.31 4.26 13.72
C SER A 36 -5.28 5.14 12.48
N ALA A 37 -5.73 6.39 12.59
CA ALA A 37 -5.52 7.42 11.60
C ALA A 37 -4.03 7.73 11.45
N LEU A 38 -3.27 7.70 12.54
CA LEU A 38 -1.82 7.90 12.52
C LEU A 38 -1.10 6.76 11.78
N GLU A 39 -1.40 5.50 12.10
CA GLU A 39 -0.75 4.37 11.42
C GLU A 39 -1.13 4.32 9.94
N LEU A 40 -2.36 4.69 9.58
CA LEU A 40 -2.75 4.83 8.18
C LEU A 40 -1.96 5.95 7.48
N ALA A 41 -1.74 7.08 8.14
CA ALA A 41 -0.94 8.19 7.60
C ALA A 41 0.51 7.76 7.36
N GLU A 42 1.13 7.08 8.33
CA GLU A 42 2.48 6.53 8.23
C GLU A 42 2.57 5.49 7.10
N GLY A 43 1.60 4.58 7.02
CA GLY A 43 1.50 3.60 5.94
C GLY A 43 1.45 4.25 4.56
N LEU A 44 0.66 5.31 4.39
CA LEU A 44 0.60 6.06 3.13
C LEU A 44 1.89 6.83 2.83
N ALA A 45 2.54 7.42 3.84
CA ALA A 45 3.83 8.08 3.68
C ALA A 45 4.90 7.09 3.19
N HIS A 46 4.91 5.86 3.73
CA HIS A 46 5.78 4.79 3.26
C HIS A 46 5.54 4.41 1.78
N LEU A 47 4.32 4.55 1.26
CA LEU A 47 4.06 4.33 -0.17
C LEU A 47 4.58 5.47 -1.06
N GLU A 48 4.77 6.67 -0.51
CA GLU A 48 5.33 7.81 -1.24
C GLU A 48 6.86 7.78 -1.27
N GLU A 49 7.48 7.37 -0.17
CA GLU A 49 8.93 7.41 0.04
C GLU A 49 9.63 6.05 -0.15
N GLY A 50 8.86 4.97 -0.20
CA GLY A 50 9.37 3.60 -0.28
C GLY A 50 10.14 3.31 -1.57
N GLU A 51 11.03 2.31 -1.47
CA GLU A 51 11.72 1.76 -2.64
C GLU A 51 10.71 1.04 -3.54
N LEU A 52 10.76 1.35 -4.84
CA LEU A 52 9.95 0.66 -5.85
C LEU A 52 10.48 -0.75 -6.05
N LEU A 53 9.64 -1.73 -5.76
CA LEU A 53 9.92 -3.15 -5.95
C LEU A 53 9.48 -3.56 -7.37
N ASP A 54 10.36 -4.19 -8.14
CA ASP A 54 10.01 -4.76 -9.45
C ASP A 54 9.30 -6.12 -9.24
N PRO A 55 8.09 -6.32 -9.79
CA PRO A 55 7.37 -7.59 -9.64
C PRO A 55 8.09 -8.78 -10.31
N ASN A 56 9.02 -8.51 -11.23
CA ASN A 56 9.83 -9.53 -11.89
C ASN A 56 11.14 -9.83 -11.14
N GLU A 57 11.49 -9.03 -10.13
CA GLU A 57 12.64 -9.33 -9.27
C GLU A 57 12.26 -10.41 -8.25
N PRO A 58 13.04 -11.51 -8.17
CA PRO A 58 12.77 -12.53 -7.18
C PRO A 58 13.03 -11.97 -5.77
N ALA A 59 12.08 -12.15 -4.86
CA ALA A 59 12.15 -11.70 -3.46
C ALA A 59 13.43 -12.14 -2.71
N TRP A 60 14.13 -13.16 -3.22
CA TRP A 60 15.38 -13.70 -2.69
C TRP A 60 16.63 -12.87 -3.04
N SER A 61 16.52 -11.87 -3.94
CA SER A 61 17.65 -11.00 -4.32
C SER A 61 18.06 -10.03 -3.20
N HIS A 62 17.17 -9.74 -2.25
CA HIS A 62 17.43 -8.77 -1.17
C HIS A 62 18.11 -9.38 0.08
N GLU A 63 18.24 -10.71 0.18
CA GLU A 63 18.89 -11.40 1.32
C GLU A 63 20.32 -11.89 1.04
N ALA A 64 20.96 -11.47 -0.07
CA ALA A 64 22.29 -11.94 -0.44
C ALA A 64 23.41 -10.92 -0.13
N LEU A 65 23.62 -10.64 1.17
CA LEU A 65 24.84 -10.06 1.74
C LEU A 65 25.21 -11.01 2.91
N GLU A 66 26.28 -11.81 2.95
CA GLU A 66 27.57 -11.90 2.29
C GLU A 66 27.92 -13.40 2.12
N VAL A 67 28.25 -13.87 0.91
CA VAL A 67 29.12 -15.05 0.74
C VAL A 67 30.11 -14.73 -0.37
N ALA A 68 31.38 -14.60 0.01
CA ALA A 68 32.49 -14.39 -0.90
C ALA A 68 32.88 -15.69 -1.65
N GLU A 69 33.43 -15.49 -2.86
CA GLU A 69 34.16 -16.42 -3.74
C GLU A 69 33.34 -17.44 -4.56
N ALA A 70 33.47 -17.64 -5.88
CA ALA A 70 34.24 -17.04 -6.97
C ALA A 70 33.61 -17.57 -8.32
N PRO A 71 34.25 -17.44 -9.50
CA PRO A 71 33.75 -16.72 -10.67
C PRO A 71 33.08 -17.59 -11.76
N ALA A 72 32.01 -17.12 -12.41
CA ALA A 72 31.64 -17.63 -13.73
C ALA A 72 30.75 -16.67 -14.54
N ALA A 73 31.20 -16.43 -15.78
CA ALA A 73 30.58 -15.78 -16.93
C ALA A 73 30.49 -14.23 -16.93
N PRO A 74 30.76 -13.57 -18.08
CA PRO A 74 30.52 -12.15 -18.24
C PRO A 74 29.01 -11.96 -18.31
N PHE A 75 28.39 -11.75 -17.16
CA PHE A 75 27.08 -11.11 -17.13
C PHE A 75 27.29 -9.72 -17.71
N GLU A 76 26.93 -9.54 -18.97
CA GLU A 76 26.63 -8.21 -19.45
C GLU A 76 25.62 -7.64 -18.45
N PRO A 77 25.91 -6.51 -17.78
CA PRO A 77 24.87 -5.82 -17.05
C PRO A 77 23.89 -5.40 -18.13
N ALA A 78 22.84 -6.20 -18.34
CA ALA A 78 21.64 -5.72 -18.97
C ALA A 78 21.37 -4.42 -18.24
N GLN A 79 21.44 -3.31 -18.97
CA GLN A 79 21.05 -2.02 -18.43
C GLN A 79 19.54 -2.15 -18.21
N HIS A 80 19.17 -2.78 -17.10
CA HIS A 80 17.83 -2.95 -16.59
C HIS A 80 17.43 -1.53 -16.23
N ARG A 81 16.93 -0.81 -17.23
CA ARG A 81 16.05 0.30 -16.93
C ARG A 81 14.88 -0.39 -16.23
N PRO A 82 14.64 -0.13 -14.93
CA PRO A 82 13.50 -0.73 -14.27
C PRO A 82 12.30 -0.39 -15.15
N HIS A 83 11.59 -1.42 -15.59
CA HIS A 83 10.31 -1.20 -16.23
C HIS A 83 9.42 -0.73 -15.09
N LEU A 84 9.26 0.59 -14.96
CA LEU A 84 8.56 1.20 -13.83
C LEU A 84 7.08 0.78 -13.80
N GLU A 85 6.54 0.37 -14.94
CA GLU A 85 5.19 -0.16 -15.06
C GLU A 85 5.08 -1.51 -14.32
N GLY A 86 4.15 -1.57 -13.36
CA GLY A 86 3.96 -2.72 -12.48
C GLY A 86 4.88 -2.72 -11.25
N ALA A 87 5.86 -1.82 -11.17
CA ALA A 87 6.64 -1.62 -9.95
C ALA A 87 5.74 -1.14 -8.81
N TYR A 88 6.06 -1.50 -7.57
CA TYR A 88 5.19 -1.18 -6.44
C TYR A 88 5.94 -0.83 -5.16
N CYS A 89 5.31 -0.01 -4.32
CA CYS A 89 5.67 0.17 -2.92
C CYS A 89 4.63 -0.54 -2.05
N ALA A 90 5.05 -1.08 -0.91
CA ALA A 90 4.15 -1.74 0.03
C ALA A 90 4.31 -1.22 1.46
N ALA A 91 3.22 -1.14 2.19
CA ALA A 91 3.16 -0.79 3.60
C ALA A 91 2.13 -1.68 4.32
N GLN A 92 2.24 -1.76 5.64
CA GLN A 92 1.33 -2.54 6.47
C GLN A 92 0.76 -1.63 7.56
N VAL A 93 -0.52 -1.80 7.88
CA VAL A 93 -1.20 -1.05 8.92
C VAL A 93 -1.94 -2.03 9.82
N GLU A 94 -1.78 -1.89 11.15
CA GLU A 94 -2.47 -2.74 12.11
C GLU A 94 -3.94 -2.33 12.26
N LEU A 95 -4.82 -3.33 12.34
CA LEU A 95 -6.25 -3.12 12.55
C LEU A 95 -6.65 -3.47 13.97
N TYR A 96 -7.52 -2.63 14.54
CA TYR A 96 -8.16 -2.88 15.82
C TYR A 96 -9.31 -3.88 15.68
N SER A 97 -10.09 -3.77 14.60
CA SER A 97 -11.26 -4.63 14.38
C SER A 97 -11.65 -4.71 12.89
N PRO A 98 -11.79 -5.93 12.32
CA PRO A 98 -11.27 -7.19 12.88
C PRO A 98 -9.74 -7.11 13.07
N PRO A 99 -9.17 -7.78 14.09
CA PRO A 99 -7.73 -7.75 14.33
C PRO A 99 -6.98 -8.40 13.17
N GLY A 100 -5.90 -7.76 12.73
CA GLY A 100 -5.08 -8.26 11.63
C GLY A 100 -4.30 -7.13 10.94
N LEU A 101 -3.65 -7.47 9.83
CA LEU A 101 -2.89 -6.51 9.04
C LEU A 101 -3.67 -6.11 7.78
N LEU A 102 -3.75 -4.81 7.55
CA LEU A 102 -4.14 -4.22 6.28
C LEU A 102 -2.88 -4.02 5.45
N LEU A 103 -2.78 -4.70 4.31
CA LEU A 103 -1.65 -4.51 3.40
C LEU A 103 -2.03 -3.45 2.37
N LEU A 104 -1.20 -2.43 2.25
CA LEU A 104 -1.34 -1.37 1.25
C LEU A 104 -0.25 -1.54 0.21
N ARG A 105 -0.62 -1.50 -1.07
CA ARG A 105 0.33 -1.54 -2.18
C ARG A 105 0.02 -0.43 -3.17
N ARG A 106 0.99 0.43 -3.44
CA ARG A 106 0.90 1.43 -4.52
C ARG A 106 1.58 0.83 -5.75
N VAL A 107 0.83 0.57 -6.81
CA VAL A 107 1.34 0.05 -8.08
C VAL A 107 1.46 1.20 -9.07
N VAL A 108 2.61 1.31 -9.72
CA VAL A 108 2.89 2.33 -10.73
C VAL A 108 2.39 1.84 -12.09
N GLU A 109 1.46 2.58 -12.70
CA GLU A 109 0.88 2.24 -14.01
C GLU A 109 0.96 3.42 -15.00
N GLU A 110 1.01 3.10 -16.31
CA GLU A 110 0.90 4.08 -17.39
C GLU A 110 -0.53 4.66 -17.45
N GLY A 111 -0.81 5.66 -16.62
CA GLY A 111 -2.14 6.29 -16.54
C GLY A 111 -2.47 6.86 -15.17
N GLY A 112 -1.69 6.52 -14.15
CA GLY A 112 -1.88 6.92 -12.77
C GLY A 112 -1.74 5.72 -11.86
N ASP A 113 -1.22 5.96 -10.66
CA ASP A 113 -0.93 4.86 -9.74
C ASP A 113 -2.21 4.27 -9.13
N LEU A 114 -2.17 2.97 -8.88
CA LEU A 114 -3.24 2.24 -8.20
C LEU A 114 -2.87 1.98 -6.74
N LEU A 115 -3.86 2.11 -5.86
CA LEU A 115 -3.80 1.60 -4.50
C LEU A 115 -4.54 0.27 -4.43
N GLU A 116 -3.81 -0.79 -4.11
CA GLU A 116 -4.39 -2.06 -3.71
C GLU A 116 -4.37 -2.20 -2.19
N ILE A 117 -5.49 -2.68 -1.66
CA ILE A 117 -5.71 -2.88 -0.23
C ILE A 117 -6.13 -4.32 -0.03
N THR A 118 -5.30 -5.09 0.68
CA THR A 118 -5.62 -6.47 1.07
C THR A 118 -6.06 -6.48 2.53
N THR A 119 -7.30 -6.90 2.77
CA THR A 119 -7.86 -7.03 4.13
C THR A 119 -7.36 -8.31 4.81
N PRO A 120 -7.45 -8.42 6.15
CA PRO A 120 -7.09 -9.65 6.85
C PRO A 120 -7.90 -10.87 6.41
N ASN A 121 -9.09 -10.65 5.83
CA ASN A 121 -9.94 -11.71 5.29
C ASN A 121 -9.47 -12.22 3.92
N GLY A 122 -8.44 -11.59 3.34
CA GLY A 122 -7.86 -11.94 2.05
C GLY A 122 -8.58 -11.29 0.86
N SER A 123 -9.58 -10.43 1.09
CA SER A 123 -10.18 -9.63 0.03
C SER A 123 -9.20 -8.58 -0.46
N VAL A 124 -9.24 -8.29 -1.76
CA VAL A 124 -8.39 -7.27 -2.39
C VAL A 124 -9.29 -6.21 -3.03
N TYR A 125 -9.03 -4.95 -2.69
CA TYR A 125 -9.73 -3.78 -3.22
C TYR A 125 -8.75 -2.88 -3.95
N THR A 126 -9.15 -2.33 -5.10
CA THR A 126 -8.27 -1.49 -5.94
C THR A 126 -8.92 -0.13 -6.19
N PHE A 127 -8.14 0.94 -6.02
CA PHE A 127 -8.60 2.32 -6.20
C PHE A 127 -7.52 3.17 -6.88
N GLU A 128 -7.91 4.30 -7.48
CA GLU A 128 -6.95 5.31 -7.92
C GLU A 128 -6.21 5.92 -6.71
N TYR A 129 -4.88 5.79 -6.67
CA TYR A 129 -4.06 6.19 -5.52
C TYR A 129 -4.21 7.69 -5.21
N ASP A 130 -4.07 8.55 -6.22
CA ASP A 130 -4.17 10.00 -6.04
C ASP A 130 -5.54 10.44 -5.50
N ARG A 131 -6.61 9.75 -5.92
CA ARG A 131 -7.97 10.06 -5.49
C ARG A 131 -8.20 9.66 -4.04
N VAL A 132 -7.73 8.49 -3.62
CA VAL A 132 -7.77 8.06 -2.22
C VAL A 132 -6.93 8.99 -1.35
N ARG A 133 -5.70 9.28 -1.75
CA ARG A 133 -4.78 10.17 -1.03
C ARG A 133 -5.37 11.56 -0.84
N ALA A 134 -5.91 12.16 -1.90
CA ALA A 134 -6.51 13.49 -1.81
C ALA A 134 -7.80 13.50 -0.94
N TYR A 135 -8.55 12.40 -0.91
CA TYR A 135 -9.70 12.23 -0.02
C TYR A 135 -9.30 12.06 1.45
N LEU A 136 -8.27 11.26 1.74
CA LEU A 136 -7.79 10.98 3.09
C LEU A 136 -6.97 12.13 3.69
N ARG A 137 -6.26 12.92 2.88
CA ARG A 137 -5.41 14.02 3.35
C ARG A 137 -6.05 14.92 4.42
N PRO A 138 -7.30 15.43 4.28
CA PRO A 138 -7.91 16.25 5.34
C PRO A 138 -8.33 15.47 6.60
N LEU A 139 -8.33 14.14 6.56
CA LEU A 139 -8.75 13.27 7.67
C LEU A 139 -7.56 12.71 8.45
N LEU A 140 -6.36 12.69 7.87
CA LEU A 140 -5.20 12.06 8.48
C LEU A 140 -4.23 13.11 9.06
N PRO A 141 -3.50 12.77 10.13
CA PRO A 141 -2.39 13.60 10.61
C PRO A 141 -1.29 13.74 9.54
N HIS A 142 -0.42 14.74 9.71
CA HIS A 142 0.64 15.12 8.77
C HIS A 142 2.00 15.18 9.46
#